data_AF-A0A2M8PPW5-F1
#
_entry.id   AF-A0A2M8PPW5-F1
#
_cell.length_a   1.000
_cell.length_b   1.000
_cell.length_c   1.000
_cell.angle_alpha   90.00
_cell.angle_beta   90.00
_cell.angle_gamma   90.00
#
_symmetry.space_group_name_H-M   'P 1'
#
loop_
_entity.id
_entity.type
_entity.pdbx_description
1 polymer ?
#
loop_
_entity_poly.entity_id
_entity_poly.type
_entity_poly.pdbx_seq_one_letter_code
_entity_poly.pdbx_strand_id
1 'polypeptide(L)'
;MNHYSRIPRGVAFIFILTLLWLLAVVLNIWESLRGDYGWRWGYVPPDSFQRILPLITLMVIYILGCYILFQRAKALISWILLLGLGLIAASIYTHHAQVIDTLYLRTLSTGTTGWHYAGVQMDERGTEEMLRKWPQVMESFKIYSAHVTISPPGMALAYHALNQTLETLEPLANWAGPSLRFQQCHNYTYNQMSNAQLTSSAIGGILTPIIALFAILPLWTLGRRYFSETVARWSIIWWPLVPAVLIFQPYPSVIYPFLTLSMTLVLMQGLLQNQRKWVFGAGVMMSAFSFINFSILPMLLLAGFLALGTYFYDRQQHKRNWWWPFEMGVWYGLGLITVWLGYYLLYGVTFFEILEATFANHLDLERPYFPWLFLHLYD
;
A
#
# COMPACT_ATOMS: atom_id res chain seq x y z
N MET A 1 -14.45 13.78 -31.32
CA MET A 1 -13.24 13.29 -30.62
C MET A 1 -11.97 14.13 -30.91
N ASN A 2 -12.07 15.39 -31.39
CA ASN A 2 -10.90 16.17 -31.86
C ASN A 2 -10.43 17.32 -30.93
N HIS A 3 -10.86 17.38 -29.66
CA HIS A 3 -10.50 18.51 -28.78
C HIS A 3 -9.26 18.32 -27.89
N TYR A 4 -8.53 17.21 -28.00
CA TYR A 4 -7.31 16.94 -27.21
C TYR A 4 -6.05 16.77 -28.07
N SER A 5 -5.91 17.51 -29.18
CA SER A 5 -4.76 17.32 -30.09
C SER A 5 -3.44 17.90 -29.58
N ARG A 6 -3.42 18.62 -28.44
CA ARG A 6 -2.20 19.17 -27.85
C ARG A 6 -2.07 18.77 -26.39
N ILE A 7 -1.00 18.06 -26.07
CA ILE A 7 -0.60 17.81 -24.68
C ILE A 7 -0.36 19.19 -24.03
N PRO A 8 -0.97 19.50 -22.88
CA PRO A 8 -0.72 20.76 -22.19
C PRO A 8 0.78 20.94 -21.93
N ARG A 9 1.33 22.14 -22.13
CA ARG A 9 2.78 22.40 -21.97
C ARG A 9 3.30 21.95 -20.61
N GLY A 10 2.53 22.13 -19.54
CA GLY A 10 2.89 21.67 -18.20
C GLY A 10 3.00 20.14 -18.11
N VAL A 11 2.11 19.40 -18.75
CA VAL A 11 2.17 17.92 -18.80
C VAL A 11 3.38 17.46 -19.60
N ALA A 12 3.66 18.10 -20.74
CA ALA A 12 4.84 17.79 -21.54
C ALA A 12 6.14 18.07 -20.77
N PHE A 13 6.19 19.18 -20.02
CA PHE A 13 7.33 19.52 -19.16
C PHE A 13 7.54 18.48 -18.06
N ILE A 14 6.48 18.10 -17.34
CA ILE A 14 6.55 17.05 -16.30
C ILE A 14 7.04 15.73 -16.91
N PHE A 15 6.52 15.35 -18.08
CA PHE A 15 6.92 14.13 -18.77
C PHE A 15 8.42 14.14 -19.15
N ILE A 16 8.90 15.24 -19.75
CA ILE A 16 10.32 15.39 -20.12
C ILE A 16 11.21 15.34 -18.87
N LEU A 17 10.83 16.06 -17.80
CA LEU A 17 11.58 16.06 -16.55
C LEU A 17 11.64 14.67 -15.92
N THR A 18 10.51 13.93 -15.92
CA THR A 18 10.44 12.55 -15.45
C THR A 18 11.35 11.64 -16.28
N LEU A 19 11.33 11.78 -17.61
CA LEU A 19 12.16 10.97 -18.51
C LEU A 19 13.67 11.23 -18.28
N LEU A 20 14.06 12.50 -18.15
CA LEU A 20 15.45 12.87 -17.87
C LEU A 20 15.90 12.34 -16.50
N TRP A 21 15.04 12.44 -15.49
CA TRP A 21 15.31 11.92 -14.16
C TRP A 21 15.45 10.39 -14.18
N LEU A 22 14.54 9.67 -14.85
CA LEU A 22 14.63 8.22 -15.01
C LEU A 22 15.89 7.80 -15.76
N LEU A 23 16.28 8.53 -16.80
CA LEU A 23 17.52 8.29 -17.53
C LEU A 23 18.74 8.48 -16.61
N ALA A 24 18.73 9.50 -15.75
CA ALA A 24 19.80 9.73 -14.80
C ALA A 24 19.94 8.60 -13.77
N VAL A 25 18.81 8.03 -13.31
CA VAL A 25 18.80 6.85 -12.43
C VAL A 25 19.29 5.61 -13.16
N VAL A 26 18.77 5.33 -14.36
CA VAL A 26 19.14 4.15 -15.17
C VAL A 26 20.61 4.18 -15.57
N LEU A 27 21.16 5.35 -15.89
CA LEU A 27 22.58 5.50 -16.20
C LEU A 27 23.46 5.66 -14.96
N ASN A 28 22.86 5.64 -13.76
CA ASN A 28 23.53 5.87 -12.47
C ASN A 28 24.46 7.11 -12.51
N ILE A 29 23.98 8.22 -13.10
CA ILE A 29 24.77 9.45 -13.27
C ILE A 29 25.21 10.02 -11.91
N TRP A 30 24.34 9.91 -10.91
CA TRP A 30 24.62 10.34 -9.55
C TRP A 30 24.02 9.36 -8.54
N GLU A 31 24.89 8.75 -7.71
CA GLU A 31 24.47 7.67 -6.81
C GLU A 31 23.42 8.10 -5.78
N SER A 32 23.43 9.36 -5.35
CA SER A 32 22.45 9.88 -4.38
C SER A 32 21.02 9.87 -4.93
N LEU A 33 20.81 9.79 -6.26
CA LEU A 33 19.48 9.60 -6.85
C LEU A 33 18.84 8.26 -6.46
N ARG A 34 19.65 7.30 -6.01
CA ARG A 34 19.21 6.02 -5.44
C ARG A 34 19.11 6.08 -3.92
N GLY A 35 19.04 7.26 -3.33
CA GLY A 35 19.04 7.46 -1.88
C GLY A 35 20.41 7.88 -1.34
N ASP A 36 20.35 8.56 -0.19
CA ASP A 36 21.50 9.05 0.55
C ASP A 36 21.12 9.17 2.04
N TYR A 37 22.06 9.54 2.91
CA TYR A 37 21.82 9.71 4.36
C TYR A 37 21.41 8.41 5.08
N GLY A 38 22.31 7.41 5.01
CA GLY A 38 22.15 6.14 5.73
C GLY A 38 21.30 5.09 5.01
N TRP A 39 20.71 5.42 3.85
CA TRP A 39 19.98 4.45 3.03
C TRP A 39 20.15 4.74 1.54
N ARG A 40 20.60 3.74 0.78
CA ARG A 40 20.77 3.81 -0.68
C ARG A 40 20.42 2.46 -1.30
N TRP A 41 19.60 2.45 -2.35
CA TRP A 41 19.32 1.27 -3.16
C TRP A 41 20.61 0.76 -3.81
N GLY A 42 20.83 -0.55 -3.84
CA GLY A 42 21.89 -1.12 -4.68
C GLY A 42 21.61 -0.84 -6.17
N TYR A 43 22.64 -0.44 -6.92
CA TYR A 43 22.52 -0.37 -8.38
C TYR A 43 22.76 -1.77 -8.93
N VAL A 44 21.67 -2.48 -9.18
CA VAL A 44 21.69 -3.85 -9.66
C VAL A 44 20.94 -3.88 -10.99
N PRO A 45 21.57 -3.56 -12.12
CA PRO A 45 20.92 -3.73 -13.42
C PRO A 45 20.63 -5.21 -13.68
N PRO A 46 19.61 -5.55 -14.49
CA PRO A 46 19.34 -6.94 -14.85
C PRO A 46 20.56 -7.63 -15.48
N ASP A 47 20.82 -8.88 -15.11
CA ASP A 47 21.97 -9.67 -15.60
C ASP A 47 22.01 -9.78 -17.13
N SER A 48 20.84 -9.70 -17.78
CA SER A 48 20.74 -9.71 -19.23
C SER A 48 19.53 -8.91 -19.71
N PHE A 49 19.68 -8.29 -20.88
CA PHE A 49 18.58 -7.58 -21.55
C PHE A 49 17.39 -8.52 -21.87
N GLN A 50 17.66 -9.83 -22.05
CA GLN A 50 16.63 -10.83 -22.30
C GLN A 50 15.61 -10.93 -21.17
N ARG A 51 16.01 -10.65 -19.91
CA ARG A 51 15.08 -10.65 -18.77
C ARG A 51 14.12 -9.46 -18.77
N ILE A 52 14.42 -8.40 -19.53
CA ILE A 52 13.59 -7.20 -19.66
C ILE A 52 12.56 -7.38 -20.78
N LEU A 53 12.85 -8.21 -21.78
CA LEU A 53 11.97 -8.43 -22.93
C LEU A 53 10.53 -8.83 -22.54
N PRO A 54 10.29 -9.77 -21.59
CA PRO A 54 8.92 -10.10 -21.18
C PRO A 54 8.15 -8.89 -20.64
N LEU A 55 8.79 -8.03 -19.86
CA LEU A 55 8.16 -6.82 -19.32
C LEU A 55 7.82 -5.83 -20.44
N ILE A 56 8.75 -5.57 -21.37
CA ILE A 56 8.52 -4.69 -22.52
C ILE A 56 7.39 -5.23 -23.39
N THR A 57 7.44 -6.50 -23.76
CA THR A 57 6.41 -7.15 -24.58
C THR A 57 5.05 -7.08 -23.90
N LEU A 58 4.98 -7.41 -22.61
CA LEU A 58 3.73 -7.39 -21.88
C LEU A 58 3.18 -5.97 -21.70
N MET A 59 4.05 -4.97 -21.52
CA MET A 59 3.66 -3.55 -21.47
C MET A 59 3.08 -3.08 -22.81
N VAL A 60 3.68 -3.46 -23.94
CA VAL A 60 3.13 -3.15 -25.28
C VAL A 60 1.78 -3.82 -25.47
N ILE A 61 1.66 -5.12 -25.16
CA ILE A 61 0.39 -5.86 -25.23
C ILE A 61 -0.65 -5.19 -24.34
N TYR A 62 -0.29 -4.84 -23.11
CA TYR A 62 -1.15 -4.17 -22.15
C TYR A 62 -1.71 -2.86 -22.69
N ILE A 63 -0.85 -1.96 -23.20
CA ILE A 63 -1.24 -0.65 -23.73
C ILE A 63 -2.13 -0.82 -24.97
N LEU A 64 -1.75 -1.70 -25.91
CA LEU A 64 -2.56 -1.96 -27.11
C LEU A 64 -3.94 -2.53 -26.74
N GLY A 65 -3.99 -3.48 -25.81
CA GLY A 65 -5.24 -4.02 -25.31
C GLY A 65 -6.10 -2.97 -24.62
N CYS A 66 -5.51 -2.08 -23.81
CA CYS A 66 -6.22 -0.96 -23.20
C CYS A 66 -6.82 -0.01 -24.26
N TYR A 67 -6.06 0.27 -25.33
CA TYR A 67 -6.54 1.08 -26.44
C TYR A 67 -7.71 0.42 -27.18
N ILE A 68 -7.59 -0.86 -27.53
CA ILE A 68 -8.64 -1.64 -28.23
C ILE A 68 -9.90 -1.78 -27.37
N LEU A 69 -9.73 -2.05 -26.08
CA LEU A 69 -10.82 -2.28 -25.13
C LEU A 69 -11.33 -1.00 -24.48
N PHE A 70 -10.82 0.18 -24.86
CA PHE A 70 -11.16 1.45 -24.21
C PHE A 70 -12.67 1.70 -24.17
N GLN A 71 -13.42 1.26 -25.18
CA GLN A 71 -14.88 1.43 -25.24
C GLN A 71 -15.68 0.38 -24.44
N ARG A 72 -15.03 -0.68 -23.93
CA ARG A 72 -15.67 -1.84 -23.31
C ARG A 72 -15.27 -1.94 -21.84
N ALA A 73 -15.87 -1.11 -20.98
CA ALA A 73 -15.46 -0.94 -19.58
C ALA A 73 -15.25 -2.26 -18.80
N LYS A 74 -16.16 -3.23 -18.90
CA LYS A 74 -16.00 -4.53 -18.22
C LYS A 74 -14.77 -5.31 -18.72
N ALA A 75 -14.61 -5.39 -20.05
CA ALA A 75 -13.46 -6.08 -20.65
C ALA A 75 -12.15 -5.35 -20.35
N LEU A 76 -12.16 -4.02 -20.32
CA LEU A 76 -11.02 -3.20 -19.92
C LEU A 76 -10.61 -3.48 -18.47
N ILE A 77 -11.55 -3.51 -17.53
CA ILE A 77 -11.27 -3.82 -16.12
C ILE A 77 -10.68 -5.24 -15.98
N SER A 78 -11.27 -6.25 -16.63
CA SER A 78 -10.72 -7.62 -16.63
C SER A 78 -9.31 -7.67 -17.23
N TRP A 79 -9.08 -6.96 -18.32
CA TRP A 79 -7.77 -6.85 -18.98
C TRP A 79 -6.73 -6.23 -18.04
N ILE A 80 -7.10 -5.14 -17.36
CA ILE A 80 -6.24 -4.43 -16.42
C ILE A 80 -5.86 -5.32 -15.23
N LEU A 81 -6.81 -6.07 -14.66
CA LEU A 81 -6.52 -6.98 -13.56
C LEU A 81 -5.59 -8.13 -13.99
N LEU A 82 -5.90 -8.78 -15.11
CA LEU A 82 -5.14 -9.95 -15.58
C LEU A 82 -3.74 -9.57 -16.04
N LEU A 83 -3.61 -8.59 -16.94
CA LEU A 83 -2.30 -8.17 -17.43
C LEU A 83 -1.56 -7.28 -16.45
N GLY A 84 -2.24 -6.58 -15.54
CA GLY A 84 -1.61 -5.89 -14.42
C GLY A 84 -0.85 -6.87 -13.51
N LEU A 85 -1.44 -8.03 -13.19
CA LEU A 85 -0.75 -9.09 -12.47
C LEU A 85 0.45 -9.63 -13.26
N GLY A 86 0.27 -9.81 -14.57
CA GLY A 86 1.35 -10.20 -15.46
C GLY A 86 2.50 -9.18 -15.47
N LEU A 87 2.20 -7.87 -15.46
CA LEU A 87 3.21 -6.80 -15.44
C LEU A 87 4.00 -6.81 -14.13
N ILE A 88 3.31 -6.99 -13.00
CA ILE A 88 3.97 -7.18 -11.69
C ILE A 88 4.90 -8.40 -11.75
N ALA A 89 4.41 -9.55 -12.23
CA ALA A 89 5.20 -10.76 -12.33
C ALA A 89 6.42 -10.59 -13.26
N ALA A 90 6.23 -9.96 -14.42
CA ALA A 90 7.30 -9.65 -15.36
C ALA A 90 8.32 -8.66 -14.78
N SER A 91 7.87 -7.71 -13.96
CA SER A 91 8.75 -6.76 -13.26
C SER A 91 9.59 -7.44 -12.19
N ILE A 92 9.06 -8.45 -11.49
CA ILE A 92 9.85 -9.24 -10.53
C ILE A 92 10.83 -10.16 -11.29
N TYR A 93 10.38 -10.72 -12.42
CA TYR A 93 11.17 -11.61 -13.27
C TYR A 93 12.46 -10.97 -13.81
N THR A 94 12.49 -9.64 -13.98
CA THR A 94 13.70 -8.94 -14.45
C THR A 94 14.93 -9.23 -13.58
N HIS A 95 14.73 -9.39 -12.26
CA HIS A 95 15.80 -9.70 -11.31
C HIS A 95 15.72 -11.12 -10.74
N HIS A 96 14.52 -11.72 -10.66
CA HIS A 96 14.30 -12.99 -9.99
C HIS A 96 13.51 -13.98 -10.86
N ALA A 97 14.14 -15.07 -11.28
CA ALA A 97 13.50 -16.06 -12.14
C ALA A 97 12.27 -16.74 -11.49
N GLN A 98 12.27 -16.89 -10.16
CA GLN A 98 11.19 -17.50 -9.39
C GLN A 98 10.33 -16.42 -8.72
N VAL A 99 9.29 -15.96 -9.43
CA VAL A 99 8.43 -14.85 -9.00
C VAL A 99 7.70 -15.15 -7.69
N ILE A 100 7.04 -16.31 -7.60
CA ILE A 100 6.26 -16.70 -6.42
C ILE A 100 7.16 -16.85 -5.19
N ASP A 101 8.29 -17.53 -5.35
CA ASP A 101 9.29 -17.71 -4.29
C ASP A 101 9.81 -16.34 -3.81
N THR A 102 10.02 -15.40 -4.73
CA THR A 102 10.42 -14.03 -4.38
C THR A 102 9.37 -13.31 -3.54
N LEU A 103 8.08 -13.41 -3.88
CA LEU A 103 6.99 -12.81 -3.11
C LEU A 103 6.91 -13.42 -1.70
N TYR A 104 6.98 -14.75 -1.62
CA TYR A 104 7.01 -15.49 -0.37
C TYR A 104 8.20 -15.06 0.50
N LEU A 105 9.43 -15.09 -0.03
CA LEU A 105 10.65 -14.78 0.71
C LEU A 105 10.71 -13.32 1.17
N ARG A 106 10.20 -12.38 0.36
CA ARG A 106 10.10 -10.97 0.77
C ARG A 106 9.11 -10.78 1.91
N THR A 107 8.06 -11.59 1.99
CA THR A 107 7.09 -11.54 3.10
C THR A 107 7.64 -12.19 4.36
N LEU A 108 8.35 -13.32 4.21
CA LEU A 108 8.99 -14.04 5.31
C LEU A 108 10.17 -13.27 5.92
N SER A 109 10.89 -12.50 5.09
CA SER A 109 12.06 -11.71 5.49
C SER A 109 11.72 -10.64 6.53
N THR A 110 12.43 -10.66 7.65
CA THR A 110 12.34 -9.62 8.69
C THR A 110 12.84 -8.26 8.18
N GLY A 111 13.87 -8.27 7.35
CA GLY A 111 14.47 -7.06 6.78
C GLY A 111 13.60 -6.37 5.74
N THR A 112 12.82 -7.14 4.97
CA THR A 112 11.98 -6.58 3.91
C THR A 112 10.66 -6.05 4.47
N THR A 113 9.97 -6.82 5.32
CA THR A 113 8.64 -6.42 5.81
C THR A 113 8.50 -6.59 7.32
N GLY A 114 8.90 -7.74 7.88
CA GLY A 114 8.92 -7.99 9.33
C GLY A 114 7.58 -8.16 10.03
N TRP A 115 6.45 -7.71 9.46
CA TRP A 115 5.13 -7.88 10.10
C TRP A 115 4.70 -9.34 10.22
N HIS A 116 5.04 -10.19 9.24
CA HIS A 116 4.78 -11.63 9.33
C HIS A 116 5.50 -12.24 10.53
N TYR A 117 6.80 -11.95 10.66
CA TYR A 117 7.60 -12.41 11.79
C TYR A 117 7.06 -11.88 13.13
N ALA A 118 6.61 -10.62 13.19
CA ALA A 118 5.94 -10.09 14.37
C ALA A 118 4.65 -10.85 14.72
N GLY A 119 3.87 -11.26 13.72
CA GLY A 119 2.69 -12.13 13.90
C GLY A 119 3.06 -13.53 14.40
N VAL A 120 4.16 -14.12 13.93
CA VAL A 120 4.71 -15.39 14.45
C VAL A 120 5.11 -15.25 15.92
N GLN A 121 5.77 -14.15 16.30
CA GLN A 121 6.16 -13.91 17.68
C GLN A 121 4.94 -13.76 18.61
N MET A 122 3.78 -13.33 18.11
CA MET A 122 2.53 -13.31 18.89
C MET A 122 2.05 -14.72 19.25
N ASP A 123 2.21 -15.68 18.34
CA ASP A 123 1.90 -17.09 18.61
C ASP A 123 2.82 -17.65 19.73
N GLU A 124 4.11 -17.28 19.70
CA GLU A 124 5.12 -17.82 20.62
C GLU A 124 5.14 -17.16 22.01
N ARG A 125 4.97 -15.83 22.06
CA ARG A 125 5.12 -15.03 23.28
C ARG A 125 3.78 -14.63 23.91
N GLY A 126 2.67 -14.91 23.25
CA GLY A 126 1.34 -14.52 23.68
C GLY A 126 0.90 -13.17 23.11
N THR A 127 -0.16 -13.20 22.30
CA THR A 127 -0.74 -12.03 21.63
C THR A 127 -1.13 -10.92 22.60
N GLU A 128 -1.81 -11.26 23.70
CA GLU A 128 -2.25 -10.25 24.67
C GLU A 128 -1.07 -9.50 25.30
N GLU A 129 -0.03 -10.23 25.73
CA GLU A 129 1.15 -9.62 26.34
C GLU A 129 1.85 -8.68 25.36
N MET A 130 2.04 -9.11 24.11
CA MET A 130 2.66 -8.29 23.08
C MET A 130 1.83 -7.03 22.78
N LEU A 131 0.51 -7.13 22.75
CA LEU A 131 -0.36 -5.98 22.49
C LEU A 131 -0.39 -4.99 23.66
N ARG A 132 -0.32 -5.44 24.91
CA ARG A 132 -0.18 -4.55 26.09
C ARG A 132 1.17 -3.83 26.14
N LYS A 133 2.19 -4.41 25.51
CA LYS A 133 3.57 -3.89 25.50
C LYS A 133 4.03 -3.49 24.10
N TRP A 134 3.10 -3.13 23.20
CA TRP A 134 3.44 -2.89 21.80
C TRP A 134 4.52 -1.81 21.60
N PRO A 135 4.52 -0.67 22.34
CA PRO A 135 5.62 0.30 22.26
C PRO A 135 7.00 -0.31 22.58
N GLN A 136 7.08 -1.21 23.56
CA GLN A 136 8.31 -1.94 23.89
C GLN A 136 8.65 -3.00 22.84
N VAL A 137 7.64 -3.63 22.24
CA VAL A 137 7.83 -4.55 21.10
C VAL A 137 8.46 -3.80 19.93
N MET A 138 7.93 -2.62 19.57
CA MET A 138 8.49 -1.77 18.50
C MET A 138 9.97 -1.49 18.72
N GLU A 139 10.38 -1.15 19.94
CA GLU A 139 11.79 -0.94 20.30
C GLU A 139 12.62 -2.22 20.15
N SER A 140 12.13 -3.34 20.70
CA SER A 140 12.84 -4.63 20.63
C SER A 140 13.02 -5.15 19.19
N PHE A 141 12.17 -4.68 18.26
CA PHE A 141 12.22 -5.07 16.85
C PHE A 141 13.24 -4.29 16.03
N LYS A 142 13.97 -3.32 16.58
CA LYS A 142 15.03 -2.55 15.87
C LYS A 142 16.05 -3.44 15.17
N ILE A 143 16.43 -4.55 15.80
CA ILE A 143 17.40 -5.50 15.23
C ILE A 143 16.81 -6.41 14.14
N TYR A 144 15.49 -6.52 14.06
CA TYR A 144 14.81 -7.44 13.14
C TYR A 144 14.20 -6.71 11.95
N SER A 145 13.50 -5.60 12.19
CA SER A 145 12.75 -4.89 11.16
C SER A 145 12.46 -3.43 11.51
N ALA A 146 13.00 -2.51 10.71
CA ALA A 146 12.66 -1.09 10.79
C ALA A 146 11.16 -0.83 10.58
N HIS A 147 10.48 -1.65 9.78
CA HIS A 147 9.06 -1.45 9.46
C HIS A 147 8.14 -1.73 10.65
N VAL A 148 8.45 -2.73 11.48
CA VAL A 148 7.71 -2.99 12.71
C VAL A 148 7.92 -1.88 13.73
N THR A 149 9.15 -1.34 13.81
CA THR A 149 9.51 -0.31 14.81
C THR A 149 8.77 1.01 14.66
N ILE A 150 8.22 1.28 13.48
CA ILE A 150 7.49 2.52 13.15
C ILE A 150 5.99 2.30 12.92
N SER A 151 5.49 1.07 13.09
CA SER A 151 4.11 0.71 12.75
C SER A 151 3.28 0.29 13.97
N PRO A 152 1.99 0.62 14.01
CA PRO A 152 1.06 0.01 14.95
C PRO A 152 0.87 -1.51 14.69
N PRO A 153 0.18 -2.25 15.59
CA PRO A 153 0.15 -3.70 15.53
C PRO A 153 -0.76 -4.30 14.46
N GLY A 154 -1.55 -3.51 13.72
CA GLY A 154 -2.60 -4.03 12.84
C GLY A 154 -2.11 -5.01 11.77
N MET A 155 -0.97 -4.76 11.12
CA MET A 155 -0.41 -5.71 10.15
C MET A 155 0.10 -7.00 10.81
N ALA A 156 0.75 -6.90 11.97
CA ALA A 156 1.22 -8.08 12.71
C ALA A 156 0.03 -8.93 13.18
N LEU A 157 -1.04 -8.29 13.66
CA LEU A 157 -2.28 -8.96 14.02
C LEU A 157 -2.98 -9.62 12.83
N ALA A 158 -2.94 -8.99 11.65
CA ALA A 158 -3.49 -9.60 10.45
C ALA A 158 -2.76 -10.91 10.09
N TYR A 159 -1.42 -10.93 10.21
CA TYR A 159 -0.64 -12.15 10.00
C TYR A 159 -0.88 -13.20 11.11
N HIS A 160 -0.95 -12.78 12.38
CA HIS A 160 -1.30 -13.68 13.48
C HIS A 160 -2.69 -14.32 13.26
N ALA A 161 -3.71 -13.53 12.90
CA ALA A 161 -5.03 -14.05 12.59
C ALA A 161 -5.02 -15.02 11.40
N LEU A 162 -4.19 -14.76 10.39
CA LEU A 162 -4.00 -15.66 9.26
C LEU A 162 -3.30 -16.97 9.67
N ASN A 163 -2.30 -16.91 10.56
CA ASN A 163 -1.65 -18.10 11.14
C ASN A 163 -2.70 -18.96 11.84
N GLN A 164 -3.46 -18.38 12.77
CA GLN A 164 -4.51 -19.07 13.52
C GLN A 164 -5.57 -19.69 12.60
N THR A 165 -5.98 -18.96 11.55
CA THR A 165 -6.91 -19.49 10.55
C THR A 165 -6.33 -20.71 9.82
N LEU A 166 -5.06 -20.65 9.43
CA LEU A 166 -4.40 -21.75 8.71
C LEU A 166 -4.07 -22.94 9.61
N GLU A 167 -3.90 -22.72 10.91
CA GLU A 167 -3.83 -23.81 11.90
C GLU A 167 -5.16 -24.57 11.97
N THR A 168 -6.30 -23.88 11.88
CA THR A 168 -7.60 -24.57 11.77
C THR A 168 -7.83 -25.22 10.40
N LEU A 169 -7.19 -24.71 9.35
CA LEU A 169 -7.23 -25.25 7.98
C LEU A 169 -6.00 -26.12 7.68
N GLU A 170 -5.71 -27.07 8.58
CA GLU A 170 -4.54 -27.95 8.50
C GLU A 170 -4.28 -28.57 7.12
N PRO A 171 -5.28 -29.03 6.34
CA PRO A 171 -5.00 -29.64 5.03
C PRO A 171 -4.28 -28.68 4.07
N LEU A 172 -4.65 -27.40 4.07
CA LEU A 172 -4.01 -26.40 3.21
C LEU A 172 -2.59 -26.10 3.69
N ALA A 173 -2.41 -25.91 5.00
CA ALA A 173 -1.11 -25.65 5.60
C ALA A 173 -0.16 -26.84 5.38
N ASN A 174 -0.60 -28.07 5.60
CA ASN A 174 0.20 -29.28 5.43
C ASN A 174 0.51 -29.60 3.96
N TRP A 175 -0.32 -29.14 3.02
CA TRP A 175 -0.04 -29.24 1.60
C TRP A 175 1.06 -28.26 1.15
N ALA A 176 0.97 -26.99 1.55
CA ALA A 176 1.91 -25.95 1.09
C ALA A 176 3.20 -25.87 1.91
N GLY A 177 3.10 -25.98 3.24
CA GLY A 177 4.17 -25.75 4.19
C GLY A 177 5.46 -26.54 3.92
N PRO A 178 5.42 -27.86 3.67
CA PRO A 178 6.62 -28.63 3.37
C PRO A 178 7.40 -28.11 2.16
N SER A 179 6.70 -27.79 1.05
CA SER A 179 7.33 -27.22 -0.15
C SER A 179 7.97 -25.87 0.11
N LEU A 180 7.31 -24.99 0.87
CA LEU A 180 7.83 -23.68 1.25
C LEU A 180 9.06 -23.79 2.17
N ARG A 181 9.07 -24.77 3.07
CA ARG A 181 10.20 -25.05 3.96
C ARG A 181 11.45 -25.46 3.19
N PHE A 182 11.31 -26.30 2.15
CA PHE A 182 12.45 -26.72 1.32
C PHE A 182 13.19 -25.54 0.67
N GLN A 183 12.49 -24.43 0.38
CA GLN A 183 13.11 -23.24 -0.20
C GLN A 183 14.06 -22.52 0.78
N GLN A 184 13.96 -22.80 2.08
CA GLN A 184 14.73 -22.14 3.15
C GLN A 184 15.38 -23.16 4.10
N CYS A 185 15.75 -24.34 3.60
CA CYS A 185 16.35 -25.43 4.41
C CYS A 185 17.63 -25.03 5.19
N HIS A 186 18.30 -23.96 4.77
CA HIS A 186 19.51 -23.43 5.43
C HIS A 186 19.20 -22.44 6.57
N ASN A 187 17.96 -21.93 6.70
CA ASN A 187 17.59 -20.95 7.71
C ASN A 187 16.90 -21.64 8.90
N TYR A 188 17.60 -21.78 10.02
CA TYR A 188 17.09 -22.49 11.19
C TYR A 188 15.77 -21.90 11.72
N THR A 189 15.68 -20.57 11.84
CA THR A 189 14.49 -19.86 12.31
C THR A 189 13.26 -20.20 11.47
N TYR A 190 13.40 -20.21 10.14
CA TYR A 190 12.27 -20.52 9.25
C TYR A 190 11.91 -22.00 9.26
N ASN A 191 12.87 -22.90 9.49
CA ASN A 191 12.57 -24.33 9.61
C ASN A 191 11.79 -24.67 10.87
N GLN A 192 11.91 -23.87 11.93
CA GLN A 192 11.14 -24.03 13.16
C GLN A 192 9.69 -23.54 13.04
N MET A 193 9.37 -22.71 12.04
CA MET A 193 8.01 -22.23 11.83
C MET A 193 7.05 -23.37 11.48
N SER A 194 5.81 -23.24 11.96
CA SER A 194 4.74 -24.16 11.65
C SER A 194 4.38 -24.10 10.15
N ASN A 195 3.74 -25.16 9.63
CA ASN A 195 3.26 -25.15 8.25
C ASN A 195 2.25 -24.01 8.00
N ALA A 196 1.44 -23.65 9.00
CA ALA A 196 0.49 -22.55 8.92
C ALA A 196 1.21 -21.20 8.79
N GLN A 197 2.25 -20.98 9.59
CA GLN A 197 3.06 -19.75 9.55
C GLN A 197 3.81 -19.59 8.21
N LEU A 198 4.38 -20.66 7.65
CA LEU A 198 5.00 -20.60 6.32
C LEU A 198 3.97 -20.35 5.22
N THR A 199 2.80 -20.98 5.32
CA THR A 199 1.72 -20.78 4.35
C THR A 199 1.14 -19.36 4.41
N SER A 200 1.07 -18.76 5.61
CA SER A 200 0.55 -17.40 5.79
C SER A 200 1.43 -16.34 5.12
N SER A 201 2.76 -16.49 5.15
CA SER A 201 3.68 -15.58 4.45
C SER A 201 3.56 -15.72 2.93
N ALA A 202 3.40 -16.94 2.41
CA ALA A 202 3.15 -17.15 0.98
C ALA A 202 1.82 -16.52 0.53
N ILE A 203 0.74 -16.72 1.30
CA ILE A 203 -0.56 -16.09 1.04
C ILE A 203 -0.46 -14.56 1.09
N GLY A 204 0.18 -13.99 2.12
CA GLY A 204 0.40 -12.56 2.22
C GLY A 204 1.17 -11.99 1.02
N GLY A 205 2.22 -12.69 0.59
CA GLY A 205 3.02 -12.32 -0.58
C GLY A 205 2.24 -12.36 -1.89
N ILE A 206 1.36 -13.34 -2.08
CA ILE A 206 0.55 -13.50 -3.30
C ILE A 206 -0.67 -12.55 -3.31
N LEU A 207 -1.31 -12.35 -2.17
CA LEU A 207 -2.51 -11.51 -2.08
C LEU A 207 -2.19 -10.02 -2.20
N THR A 208 -1.02 -9.58 -1.72
CA THR A 208 -0.61 -8.17 -1.77
C THR A 208 -0.69 -7.55 -3.18
N PRO A 209 -0.07 -8.12 -4.23
CA PRO A 209 -0.18 -7.58 -5.59
C PRO A 209 -1.61 -7.62 -6.15
N ILE A 210 -2.40 -8.62 -5.75
CA ILE A 210 -3.81 -8.72 -6.15
C ILE A 210 -4.62 -7.57 -5.53
N ILE A 211 -4.46 -7.32 -4.22
CA ILE A 211 -5.12 -6.24 -3.50
C ILE A 211 -4.69 -4.87 -4.06
N ALA A 212 -3.40 -4.70 -4.36
CA ALA A 212 -2.90 -3.48 -4.97
C ALA A 212 -3.58 -3.17 -6.31
N LEU A 213 -3.83 -4.19 -7.15
CA LEU A 213 -4.55 -4.01 -8.41
C LEU A 213 -6.04 -3.75 -8.20
N PHE A 214 -6.66 -4.26 -7.14
CA PHE A 214 -8.05 -3.95 -6.83
C PHE A 214 -8.30 -2.46 -6.51
N ALA A 215 -7.26 -1.65 -6.30
CA ALA A 215 -7.37 -0.19 -6.23
C ALA A 215 -8.04 0.44 -7.47
N ILE A 216 -8.02 -0.24 -8.63
CA ILE A 216 -8.73 0.24 -9.83
C ILE A 216 -10.24 0.32 -9.62
N LEU A 217 -10.83 -0.48 -8.72
CA LEU A 217 -12.28 -0.51 -8.51
C LEU A 217 -12.80 0.76 -7.82
N PRO A 218 -12.27 1.18 -6.66
CA PRO A 218 -12.65 2.47 -6.09
C PRO A 218 -12.21 3.63 -6.99
N LEU A 219 -11.07 3.54 -7.69
CA LEU A 219 -10.63 4.57 -8.63
C LEU A 219 -11.60 4.76 -9.81
N TRP A 220 -12.01 3.66 -10.43
CA TRP A 220 -13.05 3.63 -11.48
C TRP A 220 -14.34 4.26 -10.98
N THR A 221 -14.76 3.88 -9.78
CA THR A 221 -16.02 4.34 -9.20
C THR A 221 -15.98 5.83 -8.90
N LEU A 222 -14.89 6.33 -8.30
CA LEU A 222 -14.65 7.76 -8.06
C LEU A 222 -14.67 8.53 -9.39
N GLY A 223 -13.87 8.08 -10.37
CA GLY A 223 -13.77 8.70 -11.69
C GLY A 223 -15.12 8.78 -12.40
N ARG A 224 -15.86 7.67 -12.44
CA ARG A 224 -17.13 7.58 -13.16
C ARG A 224 -18.22 8.39 -12.49
N ARG A 225 -18.24 8.40 -11.16
CA ARG A 225 -19.33 9.02 -10.39
C ARG A 225 -19.21 10.53 -10.27
N TYR A 226 -17.98 11.03 -10.13
CA TYR A 226 -17.74 12.44 -9.83
C TYR A 226 -17.12 13.22 -10.99
N PHE A 227 -16.71 12.55 -12.06
CA PHE A 227 -16.15 13.18 -13.25
C PHE A 227 -16.85 12.67 -14.51
N SER A 228 -16.20 11.81 -15.29
CA SER A 228 -16.77 11.21 -16.49
C SER A 228 -16.24 9.79 -16.66
N GLU A 229 -16.97 8.98 -17.44
CA GLU A 229 -16.51 7.64 -17.76
C GLU A 229 -15.17 7.64 -18.49
N THR A 230 -14.91 8.61 -19.36
CA THR A 230 -13.62 8.77 -20.04
C THR A 230 -12.49 9.02 -19.05
N VAL A 231 -12.69 9.92 -18.07
CA VAL A 231 -11.70 10.16 -17.01
C VAL A 231 -11.45 8.88 -16.22
N ALA A 232 -12.51 8.18 -15.81
CA ALA A 232 -12.42 6.92 -15.07
C ALA A 232 -11.59 5.87 -15.81
N ARG A 233 -11.82 5.70 -17.13
CA ARG A 233 -11.11 4.74 -17.99
C ARG A 233 -9.63 5.07 -18.06
N TRP A 234 -9.29 6.33 -18.31
CA TRP A 234 -7.90 6.77 -18.34
C TRP A 234 -7.21 6.57 -16.99
N SER A 235 -7.86 6.93 -15.88
CA SER A 235 -7.29 6.77 -14.54
C SER A 235 -6.91 5.31 -14.23
N ILE A 236 -7.76 4.34 -14.57
CA ILE A 236 -7.47 2.93 -14.26
C ILE A 236 -6.44 2.30 -15.20
N ILE A 237 -6.31 2.77 -16.45
CA ILE A 237 -5.31 2.25 -17.41
C ILE A 237 -3.88 2.51 -16.90
N TRP A 238 -3.65 3.66 -16.27
CA TRP A 238 -2.33 4.03 -15.78
C TRP A 238 -1.97 3.36 -14.45
N TRP A 239 -2.94 2.80 -13.72
CA TRP A 239 -2.71 2.28 -12.38
C TRP A 239 -1.65 1.17 -12.30
N PRO A 240 -1.71 0.07 -13.08
CA PRO A 240 -0.66 -0.96 -13.06
C PRO A 240 0.69 -0.48 -13.60
N LEU A 241 0.75 0.69 -14.23
CA LEU A 241 1.98 1.27 -14.77
C LEU A 241 2.67 2.20 -13.78
N VAL A 242 2.08 2.42 -12.60
CA VAL A 242 2.73 3.15 -11.51
C VAL A 242 3.94 2.33 -11.05
N PRO A 243 5.18 2.87 -11.11
CA PRO A 243 6.39 2.12 -10.80
C PRO A 243 6.33 1.43 -9.42
N ALA A 244 5.80 2.14 -8.43
CA ALA A 244 5.69 1.62 -7.08
C ALA A 244 4.83 0.34 -7.00
N VAL A 245 3.77 0.24 -7.80
CA VAL A 245 2.91 -0.95 -7.88
C VAL A 245 3.66 -2.15 -8.49
N LEU A 246 4.60 -1.89 -9.40
CA LEU A 246 5.37 -2.93 -10.07
C LEU A 246 6.55 -3.45 -9.24
N ILE A 247 7.29 -2.55 -8.58
CA ILE A 247 8.60 -2.89 -8.01
C ILE A 247 8.56 -3.24 -6.51
N PHE A 248 7.67 -2.62 -5.74
CA PHE A 248 7.62 -2.80 -4.29
C PHE A 248 6.78 -4.00 -3.85
N GLN A 249 6.56 -5.00 -4.70
CA GLN A 249 5.78 -6.16 -4.29
C GLN A 249 6.62 -7.11 -3.43
N PRO A 250 6.08 -7.68 -2.33
CA PRO A 250 4.75 -7.51 -1.75
C PRO A 250 4.77 -6.61 -0.49
N TYR A 251 5.40 -5.43 -0.55
CA TYR A 251 5.34 -4.49 0.56
C TYR A 251 3.89 -4.04 0.80
N PRO A 252 3.39 -4.03 2.05
CA PRO A 252 2.05 -3.56 2.37
C PRO A 252 1.76 -2.11 1.95
N SER A 253 2.78 -1.28 1.71
CA SER A 253 2.55 0.06 1.17
C SER A 253 1.77 0.07 -0.14
N VAL A 254 1.90 -0.99 -0.96
CA VAL A 254 1.18 -1.11 -2.25
C VAL A 254 -0.32 -1.39 -2.07
N ILE A 255 -0.77 -1.82 -0.88
CA ILE A 255 -2.20 -1.99 -0.59
C ILE A 255 -2.86 -0.69 -0.12
N TYR A 256 -2.09 0.27 0.41
CA TYR A 256 -2.65 1.52 0.96
C TYR A 256 -3.48 2.32 -0.04
N PRO A 257 -3.11 2.42 -1.33
CA PRO A 257 -3.96 3.08 -2.32
C PRO A 257 -5.36 2.48 -2.43
N PHE A 258 -5.51 1.15 -2.39
CA PHE A 258 -6.83 0.52 -2.37
C PHE A 258 -7.63 0.94 -1.14
N LEU A 259 -6.99 0.95 0.04
CA LEU A 259 -7.60 1.36 1.30
C LEU A 259 -8.02 2.84 1.25
N THR A 260 -7.11 3.73 0.91
CA THR A 260 -7.33 5.18 0.92
C THR A 260 -8.32 5.63 -0.15
N LEU A 261 -8.31 5.03 -1.35
CA LEU A 261 -9.32 5.29 -2.38
C LEU A 261 -10.71 4.80 -1.95
N SER A 262 -10.79 3.65 -1.28
CA SER A 262 -12.07 3.12 -0.77
C SER A 262 -12.62 4.03 0.33
N MET A 263 -11.79 4.47 1.28
CA MET A 263 -12.19 5.45 2.30
C MET A 263 -12.63 6.77 1.66
N THR A 264 -11.86 7.27 0.68
CA THR A 264 -12.20 8.51 -0.04
C THR A 264 -13.53 8.40 -0.78
N LEU A 265 -13.81 7.25 -1.40
CA LEU A 265 -15.10 6.99 -2.05
C LEU A 265 -16.26 7.06 -1.06
N VAL A 266 -16.11 6.42 0.10
CA VAL A 266 -17.11 6.44 1.19
C VAL A 266 -17.28 7.84 1.78
N LEU A 267 -16.18 8.57 1.97
CA LEU A 267 -16.19 9.95 2.46
C LEU A 267 -16.92 10.87 1.49
N MET A 268 -16.52 10.88 0.21
CA MET A 268 -17.15 11.69 -0.84
C MET A 268 -18.64 11.38 -0.96
N GLN A 269 -19.01 10.11 -0.84
CA GLN A 269 -20.40 9.68 -0.81
C GLN A 269 -21.17 10.32 0.37
N GLY A 270 -20.58 10.34 1.56
CA GLY A 270 -21.16 11.00 2.73
C GLY A 270 -21.26 12.51 2.61
N LEU A 271 -20.20 13.17 2.15
CA LEU A 271 -20.12 14.63 2.03
C LEU A 271 -21.12 15.16 1.00
N LEU A 272 -21.15 14.58 -0.21
CA LEU A 272 -22.01 15.04 -1.29
C LEU A 272 -23.49 14.70 -1.07
N GLN A 273 -23.79 13.58 -0.41
CA GLN A 273 -25.18 13.22 -0.08
C GLN A 273 -25.65 13.75 1.28
N ASN A 274 -24.80 14.49 2.00
CA ASN A 274 -25.08 14.96 3.35
C ASN A 274 -25.47 13.83 4.33
N GLN A 275 -24.82 12.67 4.22
CA GLN A 275 -25.14 11.48 5.01
C GLN A 275 -24.05 11.17 6.04
N ARG A 276 -24.32 11.56 7.29
CA ARG A 276 -23.45 11.38 8.47
C ARG A 276 -22.92 9.96 8.63
N LYS A 277 -23.75 8.94 8.37
CA LYS A 277 -23.37 7.52 8.49
C LYS A 277 -22.19 7.13 7.60
N TRP A 278 -22.09 7.68 6.40
CA TRP A 278 -20.99 7.40 5.48
C TRP A 278 -19.74 8.17 5.89
N VAL A 279 -19.88 9.40 6.39
CA VAL A 279 -18.76 10.17 6.94
C VAL A 279 -18.17 9.48 8.18
N PHE A 280 -19.03 8.99 9.07
CA PHE A 280 -18.63 8.12 10.18
C PHE A 280 -17.95 6.85 9.69
N GLY A 281 -18.51 6.16 8.70
CA GLY A 281 -17.92 4.96 8.10
C GLY A 281 -16.53 5.21 7.51
N ALA A 282 -16.31 6.34 6.85
CA ALA A 282 -14.98 6.74 6.38
C ALA A 282 -14.00 6.97 7.54
N GLY A 283 -14.48 7.54 8.65
CA GLY A 283 -13.71 7.67 9.89
C GLY A 283 -13.31 6.31 10.46
N VAL A 284 -14.24 5.35 10.53
CA VAL A 284 -13.95 3.97 10.99
C VAL A 284 -12.92 3.30 10.09
N MET A 285 -13.04 3.44 8.77
CA MET A 285 -12.04 2.93 7.83
C MET A 285 -10.68 3.54 8.09
N MET A 286 -10.61 4.86 8.27
CA MET A 286 -9.37 5.56 8.60
C MET A 286 -8.78 5.11 9.94
N SER A 287 -9.62 4.85 10.94
CA SER A 287 -9.22 4.27 12.24
C SER A 287 -8.53 2.93 12.03
N ALA A 288 -9.18 2.00 11.32
CA ALA A 288 -8.64 0.68 11.02
C ALA A 288 -7.34 0.76 10.21
N PHE A 289 -7.29 1.61 9.19
CA PHE A 289 -6.11 1.72 8.34
C PHE A 289 -4.95 2.38 9.08
N SER A 290 -5.21 3.35 9.97
CA SER A 290 -4.14 3.98 10.76
C SER A 290 -3.60 3.02 11.79
N PHE A 291 -4.43 2.10 12.29
CA PHE A 291 -4.03 0.97 13.12
C PHE A 291 -3.22 -0.10 12.35
N ILE A 292 -3.28 -0.10 11.02
CA ILE A 292 -2.41 -0.92 10.17
C ILE A 292 -1.06 -0.22 9.97
N ASN A 293 -1.06 1.08 9.65
CA ASN A 293 0.16 1.85 9.44
C ASN A 293 -0.09 3.37 9.58
N PHE A 294 0.84 4.13 10.15
CA PHE A 294 0.71 5.59 10.25
C PHE A 294 1.02 6.36 8.96
N SER A 295 1.60 5.73 7.94
CA SER A 295 1.88 6.38 6.66
C SER A 295 0.63 6.94 5.96
N ILE A 296 -0.57 6.49 6.36
CA ILE A 296 -1.82 7.01 5.82
C ILE A 296 -2.34 8.25 6.54
N LEU A 297 -1.79 8.65 7.70
CA LEU A 297 -2.29 9.80 8.47
C LEU A 297 -2.40 11.11 7.65
N PRO A 298 -1.55 11.38 6.64
CA PRO A 298 -1.76 12.53 5.74
C PRO A 298 -3.14 12.55 5.06
N MET A 299 -3.82 11.41 4.95
CA MET A 299 -5.19 11.33 4.44
C MET A 299 -6.22 12.03 5.32
N LEU A 300 -5.93 12.30 6.60
CA LEU A 300 -6.78 13.14 7.46
C LEU A 300 -6.86 14.57 6.91
N LEU A 301 -5.74 15.09 6.43
CA LEU A 301 -5.68 16.41 5.81
C LEU A 301 -6.47 16.43 4.50
N LEU A 302 -6.33 15.39 3.67
CA LEU A 302 -7.15 15.26 2.46
C LEU A 302 -8.64 15.22 2.80
N ALA A 303 -9.05 14.44 3.81
CA ALA A 303 -10.44 14.37 4.26
C ALA A 303 -10.97 15.76 4.68
N GLY A 304 -10.17 16.52 5.42
CA GLY A 304 -10.48 17.90 5.78
C GLY A 304 -10.63 18.82 4.56
N PHE A 305 -9.70 18.76 3.61
CA PHE A 305 -9.77 19.55 2.38
C PHE A 305 -10.96 19.17 1.50
N LEU A 306 -11.32 17.88 1.41
CA LEU A 306 -12.50 17.44 0.68
C LEU A 306 -13.79 17.96 1.34
N ALA A 307 -13.87 17.92 2.67
CA ALA A 307 -15.01 18.48 3.40
C ALA A 307 -15.12 19.99 3.16
N LEU A 308 -14.02 20.74 3.32
CA LEU A 308 -14.00 22.19 3.08
C LEU A 308 -14.31 22.54 1.63
N GLY A 309 -13.72 21.83 0.67
CA GLY A 309 -13.99 22.03 -0.75
C GLY A 309 -15.45 21.79 -1.12
N THR A 310 -16.04 20.71 -0.60
CA THR A 310 -17.48 20.41 -0.76
C THR A 310 -18.34 21.48 -0.13
N TYR A 311 -17.98 21.98 1.06
CA TYR A 311 -18.67 23.08 1.71
C TYR A 311 -18.64 24.36 0.86
N PHE A 312 -17.48 24.78 0.37
CA PHE A 312 -17.36 26.01 -0.41
C PHE A 312 -18.07 25.90 -1.76
N TYR A 313 -18.01 24.73 -2.42
CA TYR A 313 -18.73 24.46 -3.65
C TYR A 313 -20.25 24.53 -3.45
N ASP A 314 -20.79 23.80 -2.46
CA ASP A 314 -22.23 23.75 -2.22
C ASP A 314 -22.77 25.02 -1.56
N ARG A 315 -21.96 25.79 -0.83
CA ARG A 315 -22.40 27.08 -0.26
C ARG A 315 -22.83 28.05 -1.35
N GLN A 316 -22.16 28.02 -2.51
CA GLN A 316 -22.52 28.87 -3.65
C GLN A 316 -23.86 28.47 -4.27
N GLN A 317 -24.25 27.18 -4.19
CA GLN A 317 -25.44 26.66 -4.87
C GLN A 317 -26.65 26.46 -3.94
N HIS A 318 -26.44 25.98 -2.72
CA HIS A 318 -27.47 25.44 -1.84
C HIS A 318 -27.48 26.02 -0.42
N LYS A 319 -26.72 27.10 -0.16
CA LYS A 319 -26.67 27.81 1.13
C LYS A 319 -26.46 26.90 2.36
N ARG A 320 -25.48 25.98 2.28
CA ARG A 320 -25.09 25.16 3.43
C ARG A 320 -24.73 26.01 4.66
N ASN A 321 -25.18 25.59 5.84
CA ASN A 321 -24.88 26.27 7.10
C ASN A 321 -23.38 26.26 7.40
N TRP A 322 -22.88 27.31 8.05
CA TRP A 322 -21.45 27.48 8.34
C TRP A 322 -20.89 26.43 9.32
N TRP A 323 -21.73 25.81 10.15
CA TRP A 323 -21.36 24.73 11.06
C TRP A 323 -21.29 23.34 10.40
N TRP A 324 -21.68 23.22 9.12
CA TRP A 324 -21.69 21.94 8.43
C TRP A 324 -20.33 21.22 8.38
N PRO A 325 -19.19 21.90 8.09
CA PRO A 325 -17.89 21.23 8.11
C PRO A 325 -17.53 20.69 9.49
N PHE A 326 -17.88 21.44 10.55
CA PHE A 326 -17.65 21.01 11.93
C PHE A 326 -18.47 19.76 12.26
N GLU A 327 -19.75 19.75 11.89
CA GLU A 327 -20.63 18.60 12.08
C GLU A 327 -20.09 17.34 11.37
N MET A 328 -19.69 17.45 10.10
CA MET A 328 -19.08 16.33 9.37
C MET A 328 -17.76 15.90 10.00
N GLY A 329 -16.95 16.86 10.46
CA GLY A 329 -15.72 16.60 11.20
C GLY A 329 -15.96 15.81 12.48
N VAL A 330 -17.02 16.11 13.25
CA VAL A 330 -17.40 15.36 14.44
C VAL A 330 -17.76 13.91 14.09
N TRP A 331 -18.61 13.68 13.08
CA TRP A 331 -18.97 12.31 12.68
C TRP A 331 -17.78 11.51 12.18
N TYR A 332 -16.91 12.13 11.39
CA TYR A 332 -15.67 11.51 10.95
C TYR A 332 -14.75 11.19 12.14
N GLY A 333 -14.57 12.14 13.05
CA GLY A 333 -13.76 12.00 14.26
C GLY A 333 -14.26 10.89 15.18
N LEU A 334 -15.59 10.77 15.38
CA LEU A 334 -16.19 9.66 16.12
C LEU A 334 -15.87 8.31 15.48
N GLY A 335 -15.87 8.23 14.15
CA GLY A 335 -15.43 7.03 13.43
C GLY A 335 -13.93 6.78 13.60
N LEU A 336 -13.11 7.83 13.51
CA LEU A 336 -11.65 7.78 13.57
C LEU A 336 -11.11 7.25 14.90
N ILE A 337 -11.80 7.53 16.01
CA ILE A 337 -11.39 7.04 17.32
C ILE A 337 -11.77 5.59 17.60
N THR A 338 -12.62 4.93 16.79
CA THR A 338 -13.23 3.63 17.15
C THR A 338 -12.24 2.51 17.43
N VAL A 339 -11.36 2.17 16.48
CA VAL A 339 -10.43 1.04 16.62
C VAL A 339 -9.41 1.35 17.72
N TRP A 340 -8.90 2.58 17.76
CA TRP A 340 -7.95 3.04 18.77
C TRP A 340 -8.54 3.03 20.18
N LEU A 341 -9.80 3.45 20.35
CA LEU A 341 -10.50 3.37 21.63
C LEU A 341 -10.69 1.92 22.05
N GLY A 342 -11.08 1.03 21.13
CA GLY A 342 -11.17 -0.40 21.41
C GLY A 342 -9.83 -0.99 21.85
N TYR A 343 -8.76 -0.64 21.17
CA TYR A 343 -7.41 -1.06 21.51
C TYR A 343 -6.97 -0.56 22.90
N TYR A 344 -7.23 0.72 23.21
CA TYR A 344 -6.96 1.29 24.53
C TYR A 344 -7.76 0.60 25.63
N LEU A 345 -9.07 0.36 25.43
CA LEU A 345 -9.93 -0.27 26.43
C LEU A 345 -9.51 -1.72 26.72
N LEU A 346 -9.01 -2.45 25.73
CA LEU A 346 -8.60 -3.85 25.88
C LEU A 346 -7.19 -3.99 26.46
N TYR A 347 -6.25 -3.18 25.97
CA TYR A 347 -4.81 -3.37 26.22
C TYR A 347 -4.17 -2.28 27.07
N GLY A 348 -4.86 -1.17 27.32
CA GLY A 348 -4.37 -0.05 28.10
C GLY A 348 -3.35 0.84 27.37
N VAL A 349 -3.08 0.55 26.09
CA VAL A 349 -2.11 1.30 25.27
C VAL A 349 -2.84 2.33 24.44
N THR A 350 -2.41 3.58 24.55
CA THR A 350 -2.97 4.73 23.85
C THR A 350 -2.39 4.88 22.44
N PHE A 351 -3.12 5.58 21.57
CA PHE A 351 -2.60 6.01 20.26
C PHE A 351 -1.31 6.84 20.40
N PHE A 352 -1.24 7.70 21.42
CA PHE A 352 -0.11 8.61 21.61
C PHE A 352 1.17 7.88 22.03
N GLU A 353 1.09 6.82 22.85
CA GLU A 353 2.27 6.01 23.20
C GLU A 353 2.85 5.30 21.97
N ILE A 354 2.00 4.77 21.09
CA ILE A 354 2.46 4.15 19.83
C ILE A 354 3.03 5.22 18.90
N LEU A 355 2.40 6.39 18.80
CA LEU A 355 2.88 7.50 17.98
C LEU A 355 4.24 8.02 18.47
N GLU A 356 4.42 8.17 19.78
CA GLU A 356 5.66 8.57 20.43
C GLU A 356 6.77 7.54 20.12
N ALA A 357 6.50 6.25 20.30
CA ALA A 357 7.44 5.19 19.94
C ALA A 357 7.79 5.21 18.45
N THR A 358 6.80 5.42 17.56
CA THR A 358 7.05 5.56 16.12
C THR A 358 7.98 6.73 15.84
N PHE A 359 7.73 7.92 16.41
CA PHE A 359 8.57 9.09 16.15
C PHE A 359 9.96 8.96 16.77
N ALA A 360 10.09 8.38 17.96
CA ALA A 360 11.40 8.09 18.55
C ALA A 360 12.24 7.21 17.63
N ASN A 361 11.63 6.18 17.03
CA ASN A 361 12.31 5.26 16.11
C ASN A 361 12.54 5.87 14.71
N HIS A 362 11.63 6.73 14.25
CA HIS A 362 11.73 7.35 12.93
C HIS A 362 12.73 8.52 12.91
N LEU A 363 12.77 9.33 13.97
CA LEU A 363 13.66 10.50 14.07
C LEU A 363 15.11 10.14 14.41
N ASP A 364 15.35 8.93 14.92
CA ASP A 364 16.69 8.35 15.04
C ASP A 364 17.34 8.10 13.67
N LEU A 365 16.54 8.07 12.59
CA LEU A 365 17.04 8.12 11.23
C LEU A 365 17.40 9.58 10.90
N GLU A 366 18.67 9.97 11.08
CA GLU A 366 19.20 11.28 10.69
C GLU A 366 19.06 11.51 9.17
N ARG A 367 17.87 11.87 8.70
CA ARG A 367 17.57 12.13 7.29
C ARG A 367 17.13 13.59 7.13
N PRO A 368 17.89 14.42 6.42
CA PRO A 368 17.42 15.76 6.10
C PRO A 368 16.22 15.63 5.14
N TYR A 369 15.02 15.94 5.65
CA TYR A 369 13.75 15.66 4.97
C TYR A 369 13.63 16.34 3.61
N PHE A 370 14.11 17.59 3.49
CA PHE A 370 14.06 18.33 2.23
C PHE A 370 14.91 17.67 1.12
N PRO A 371 16.21 17.40 1.33
CA PRO A 371 16.99 16.59 0.40
C PRO A 371 16.35 15.24 0.07
N TRP A 372 15.80 14.56 1.08
CA TRP A 372 15.12 13.28 0.88
C TRP A 372 13.96 13.39 -0.12
N LEU A 373 13.09 14.41 0.00
CA LEU A 373 11.96 14.62 -0.91
C LEU A 373 12.39 14.84 -2.37
N PHE A 374 13.52 15.53 -2.61
CA PHE A 374 14.04 15.72 -3.97
C PHE A 374 14.69 14.47 -4.55
N LEU A 375 15.28 13.62 -3.72
CA LEU A 375 15.95 12.39 -4.15
C LEU A 375 14.97 11.24 -4.41
N HIS A 376 13.70 11.36 -3.99
CA HIS A 376 12.69 10.31 -4.04
C HIS A 376 11.45 10.70 -4.85
N LEU A 377 11.62 11.39 -5.99
CA LEU A 377 10.51 11.77 -6.88
C LEU A 377 9.72 10.58 -7.50
N TYR A 378 10.23 9.36 -7.32
CA TYR A 378 9.63 8.11 -7.76
C TYR A 378 8.73 7.45 -6.71
N ASP A 379 8.82 7.90 -5.46
CA ASP A 379 7.89 7.59 -4.36
C ASP A 379 6.68 8.53 -4.44
#